data_AF-A0AAE9UM51-F1
#
_entry.id   AF-A0AAE9UM51-F1
#
_cell.length_a   1.000
_cell.length_b   1.000
_cell.length_c   1.000
_cell.angle_alpha   90.00
_cell.angle_beta   90.00
_cell.angle_gamma   90.00
#
_symmetry.space_group_name_H-M   'P 1'
#
loop_
_entity.id
_entity.type
_entity.pdbx_description
1 polymer ?
#
loop_
_entity_poly.entity_id
_entity_poly.type
_entity_poly.pdbx_seq_one_letter_code
_entity_poly.pdbx_strand_id
1 'polypeptide(L)'
;MNNAFLQDTNLSLQAKGLLAEILSNKGDWRIYIGELESRSTNGRDAHRKAYRELQEASYIKIVRRSDGKTGVKKFVFAQDIPIKQVHLDYYESLVDRELSTVLSDEENPTY
;
A
#
# COMPACT_ATOMS: atom_id res chain seq x y z
N MET A 1 -14.88 -4.80 4.86
CA MET A 1 -13.71 -5.00 5.73
C MET A 1 -13.98 -6.20 6.62
N ASN A 2 -13.21 -7.26 6.43
CA ASN A 2 -13.16 -8.43 7.30
C ASN A 2 -12.36 -8.07 8.57
N ASN A 3 -12.72 -8.64 9.72
CA ASN A 3 -12.06 -8.40 11.00
C ASN A 3 -10.93 -9.41 11.31
N ALA A 4 -10.58 -10.29 10.35
CA ALA A 4 -9.55 -11.31 10.51
C ALA A 4 -8.21 -10.73 11.03
N PHE A 5 -7.73 -9.62 10.48
CA PHE A 5 -6.49 -8.98 10.94
C PHE A 5 -6.55 -8.47 12.39
N LEU A 6 -7.74 -8.15 12.93
CA LEU A 6 -7.89 -7.75 14.34
C LEU A 6 -7.66 -8.93 15.29
N GLN A 7 -7.89 -10.15 14.81
CA GLN A 7 -7.67 -11.39 15.56
C GLN A 7 -6.26 -11.96 15.38
N ASP A 8 -5.45 -11.41 14.46
CA ASP A 8 -4.08 -11.87 14.25
C ASP A 8 -3.21 -11.52 15.46
N THR A 9 -2.68 -12.55 16.13
CA THR A 9 -1.82 -12.40 17.31
C THR A 9 -0.39 -11.98 16.97
N ASN A 10 0.01 -12.07 15.69
CA ASN A 10 1.31 -11.61 15.23
C ASN A 10 1.35 -10.09 14.99
N LEU A 11 0.20 -9.41 15.10
CA LEU A 11 0.09 -7.97 14.96
C LEU A 11 -0.09 -7.28 16.32
N SER A 12 0.70 -6.24 16.53
CA SER A 12 0.55 -5.28 17.61
C SER A 12 -0.74 -4.49 17.42
N LEU A 13 -1.30 -3.99 18.53
CA LEU A 13 -2.48 -3.11 18.47
C LEU A 13 -2.24 -1.88 17.60
N GLN A 14 -1.00 -1.41 17.53
CA GLN A 14 -0.64 -0.30 16.66
C GLN A 14 -0.68 -0.67 15.17
N ALA A 15 -0.16 -1.84 14.80
CA ALA A 15 -0.27 -2.35 13.43
C ALA A 15 -1.73 -2.58 13.02
N LYS A 16 -2.54 -3.15 13.93
CA LYS A 16 -3.99 -3.30 13.73
C LYS A 16 -4.69 -1.97 13.50
N GLY A 17 -4.44 -0.99 14.36
CA GLY A 17 -5.02 0.35 14.22
C GLY A 17 -4.61 1.02 12.90
N LEU A 18 -3.33 0.92 12.54
CA LEU A 18 -2.82 1.49 11.29
C LEU A 18 -3.45 0.85 10.05
N LEU A 19 -3.59 -0.49 10.04
CA LEU A 19 -4.24 -1.19 8.93
C LEU A 19 -5.73 -0.82 8.85
N ALA A 20 -6.41 -0.67 9.98
CA ALA A 20 -7.80 -0.24 10.02
C ALA A 20 -7.98 1.17 9.44
N GLU A 21 -7.09 2.10 9.79
CA GLU A 21 -7.10 3.45 9.22
C GLU A 21 -6.88 3.41 7.71
N ILE A 22 -5.89 2.64 7.23
CA ILE A 22 -5.62 2.46 5.80
C ILE A 22 -6.88 1.97 5.06
N LEU A 23 -7.52 0.90 5.56
CA LEU A 23 -8.68 0.27 4.92
C LEU A 23 -9.97 1.10 5.04
N SER A 24 -10.01 2.09 5.94
CA SER A 24 -11.15 3.00 6.09
C SER A 24 -11.17 4.14 5.06
N ASN A 25 -10.04 4.41 4.39
CA ASN A 25 -9.97 5.40 3.33
C ASN A 25 -10.68 4.91 2.05
N LYS A 26 -10.90 5.81 1.08
CA LYS A 26 -11.51 5.47 -0.21
C LYS A 26 -10.67 4.42 -0.96
N GLY A 27 -11.32 3.58 -1.76
CA GLY A 27 -10.67 2.45 -2.42
C GLY A 27 -9.60 2.81 -3.47
N ASP A 28 -9.61 4.05 -3.96
CA ASP A 28 -8.64 4.61 -4.91
C ASP A 28 -7.52 5.42 -4.23
N TRP A 29 -7.54 5.53 -2.89
CA TRP A 29 -6.57 6.30 -2.15
C TRP A 29 -5.18 5.63 -2.16
N ARG A 30 -4.15 6.41 -2.53
CA ARG A 30 -2.76 5.97 -2.42
C ARG A 30 -2.27 6.10 -0.98
N ILE A 31 -1.67 5.03 -0.46
CA ILE A 31 -1.18 4.98 0.92
C ILE A 31 0.13 5.77 1.04
N TYR A 32 0.08 6.86 1.81
CA TYR A 32 1.25 7.64 2.18
C TYR A 32 1.48 7.58 3.69
N ILE A 33 2.53 6.87 4.12
CA ILE A 33 2.82 6.71 5.55
C ILE A 33 3.05 8.05 6.27
N GLY A 34 3.65 9.04 5.60
CA GLY A 34 3.85 10.38 6.17
C GLY A 34 2.55 11.14 6.40
N GLU A 35 1.51 10.88 5.58
CA GLU A 35 0.18 11.44 5.80
C GLU A 35 -0.47 10.78 7.02
N LEU A 36 -0.40 9.45 7.14
CA LEU A 36 -0.90 8.71 8.30
C LEU A 36 -0.18 9.14 9.59
N GLU A 37 1.13 9.37 9.53
CA GLU A 37 1.93 9.90 10.65
C GLU A 37 1.38 11.24 11.16
N SER A 38 0.78 12.07 10.30
CA SER A 38 0.23 13.38 10.68
C SER A 38 -1.18 13.33 11.29
N ARG A 39 -1.89 12.20 11.13
CA ARG A 39 -3.28 12.01 11.56
C ARG A 39 -3.41 11.45 12.98
N SER A 40 -2.31 11.00 13.60
CA SER A 40 -2.33 10.43 14.94
C SER A 40 -1.28 11.04 15.86
N THR A 41 -1.47 10.88 17.16
CA THR A 41 -0.55 11.36 18.20
C THR A 41 0.68 10.47 18.36
N ASN A 42 0.72 9.31 17.69
CA ASN A 42 1.85 8.40 17.76
C ASN A 42 3.07 8.99 17.03
N GLY A 43 4.26 8.74 17.55
CA GLY A 43 5.50 9.19 16.90
C GLY A 43 5.73 8.54 15.54
N ARG A 44 6.54 9.20 14.71
CA ARG A 44 7.00 8.70 13.40
C ARG A 44 7.57 7.29 13.45
N ASP A 45 8.42 7.00 14.44
CA ASP A 45 9.05 5.68 14.56
C ASP A 45 8.03 4.58 14.89
N ALA A 46 7.00 4.92 15.65
CA ALA A 46 5.95 3.99 16.02
C ALA A 46 5.11 3.62 14.78
N HIS A 47 4.73 4.58 13.94
CA HIS A 47 4.06 4.32 12.66
C HIS A 47 4.92 3.46 11.73
N ARG A 48 6.20 3.79 11.61
CA ARG A 48 7.14 3.04 10.75
C ARG A 48 7.32 1.61 11.22
N LYS A 49 7.38 1.39 12.53
CA LYS A 49 7.44 0.05 13.12
C LYS A 49 6.17 -0.74 12.79
N ALA A 50 5.00 -0.17 13.05
CA ALA A 50 3.71 -0.78 12.72
C ALA A 50 3.57 -1.07 11.21
N TYR A 51 4.02 -0.16 10.35
CA TYR A 51 4.00 -0.34 8.90
C TYR A 51 4.93 -1.47 8.43
N ARG A 52 6.10 -1.63 9.03
CA ARG A 52 7.02 -2.76 8.75
C ARG A 52 6.41 -4.08 9.22
N GLU A 53 5.81 -4.10 10.39
CA GLU A 53 5.13 -5.27 10.93
C GLU A 53 4.02 -5.77 9.98
N LEU A 54 3.23 -4.85 9.42
CA LEU A 54 2.22 -5.17 8.41
C LEU A 54 2.82 -5.73 7.10
N GLN A 55 4.03 -5.32 6.72
CA GLN A 55 4.74 -5.89 5.57
C GLN A 55 5.22 -7.31 5.86
N GLU A 56 5.81 -7.52 7.04
CA GLU A 56 6.31 -8.82 7.49
C GLU A 56 5.18 -9.85 7.60
N ALA A 57 4.03 -9.42 8.13
CA ALA A 57 2.81 -10.22 8.21
C ALA A 57 2.02 -10.29 6.87
N SER A 58 2.57 -9.75 5.78
CA SER A 58 1.99 -9.79 4.42
C SER A 58 0.63 -9.09 4.26
N TYR A 59 0.22 -8.22 5.18
CA TYR A 59 -0.97 -7.38 5.00
C TYR A 59 -0.71 -6.18 4.08
N ILE A 60 0.56 -5.77 3.96
CA ILE A 60 1.00 -4.72 3.03
C ILE A 60 2.03 -5.28 2.06
N LYS A 61 1.80 -5.06 0.76
CA LYS A 61 2.78 -5.33 -0.29
C LYS A 61 3.20 -4.04 -0.98
N ILE A 62 4.49 -3.91 -1.23
CA ILE A 62 5.05 -2.82 -2.02
C ILE A 62 5.57 -3.38 -3.33
N VAL A 63 5.08 -2.85 -4.44
CA VAL A 63 5.63 -3.06 -5.78
C VAL A 63 6.37 -1.80 -6.20
N ARG A 64 7.56 -1.97 -6.76
CA ARG A 64 8.39 -0.86 -7.25
C ARG A 64 8.55 -1.02 -8.75
N ARG A 65 8.24 0.03 -9.49
CA ARG A 65 8.40 0.07 -10.96
C ARG A 65 8.98 1.40 -11.37
N SER A 66 9.92 1.35 -12.30
CA SER A 66 10.41 2.54 -12.99
C SER A 66 9.49 2.82 -14.17
N ASP A 67 9.13 4.08 -14.38
CA ASP A 67 8.45 4.51 -15.59
C ASP A 67 9.45 4.94 -16.69
N GLY A 68 10.75 4.78 -16.45
CA GLY A 68 11.82 5.17 -17.37
C GLY A 68 12.07 6.68 -17.49
N LYS A 69 11.16 7.53 -16.98
CA LYS A 69 11.22 9.00 -17.12
C LYS A 69 11.48 9.71 -15.79
N THR A 70 10.70 9.39 -14.76
CA THR A 70 10.67 10.11 -13.46
C THR A 70 11.31 9.31 -12.32
N GLY A 71 11.80 8.10 -12.62
CA GLY A 71 12.48 7.22 -11.68
C GLY A 71 11.57 6.14 -11.12
N VAL A 72 11.91 5.61 -9.95
CA VAL A 72 11.20 4.46 -9.35
C VAL A 72 9.98 4.91 -8.55
N LYS A 73 8.79 4.57 -9.04
CA LYS A 73 7.52 4.74 -8.34
C LYS A 73 7.26 3.56 -7.39
N LYS A 74 6.62 3.85 -6.26
CA LYS A 74 6.23 2.86 -5.24
C LYS A 74 4.71 2.74 -5.23
N PHE A 75 4.23 1.52 -5.39
CA PHE A 75 2.82 1.16 -5.33
C PHE A 75 2.61 0.31 -4.07
N VAL A 76 1.71 0.75 -3.19
CA VAL A 76 1.44 0.11 -1.92
C VAL A 76 0.04 -0.49 -1.97
N PHE A 77 -0.04 -1.78 -1.71
CA PHE A 77 -1.28 -2.54 -1.64
C PHE A 77 -1.49 -3.00 -0.20
N ALA A 78 -2.69 -2.80 0.32
CA ALA A 78 -3.10 -3.27 1.65
C ALA A 78 -4.36 -4.12 1.55
N GLN A 79 -4.46 -5.16 2.38
CA GLN A 79 -5.65 -6.01 2.47
C GLN A 79 -5.98 -6.34 3.93
N ASP A 80 -7.22 -6.74 4.16
CA ASP A 80 -7.71 -7.24 5.45
C ASP A 80 -7.34 -8.72 5.71
N ILE A 81 -6.75 -9.38 4.72
CA ILE A 81 -6.25 -10.76 4.75
C ILE A 81 -4.78 -10.75 4.28
N PRO A 82 -3.90 -11.61 4.82
CA PRO A 82 -2.52 -11.72 4.34
C PRO A 82 -2.46 -12.01 2.84
N ILE A 83 -1.73 -11.16 2.13
CA ILE A 83 -1.47 -11.26 0.70
C ILE A 83 -0.55 -12.46 0.47
N LYS A 84 -1.10 -13.52 -0.10
CA LYS A 84 -0.32 -14.73 -0.42
C LYS A 84 0.67 -14.45 -1.55
N GLN A 85 1.81 -15.13 -1.51
CA GLN A 85 2.85 -15.02 -2.53
C GLN A 85 2.34 -15.33 -3.94
N VAL A 86 1.38 -16.27 -4.08
CA VAL A 86 0.75 -16.63 -5.36
C VAL A 86 -0.02 -15.47 -6.02
N HIS A 87 -0.32 -14.40 -5.27
CA HIS A 87 -1.00 -13.22 -5.79
C HIS A 87 -0.04 -12.09 -6.17
N LEU A 88 1.27 -12.25 -6.00
CA LEU A 88 2.21 -11.17 -6.33
C LEU A 88 2.17 -10.78 -7.80
N ASP A 89 2.14 -11.78 -8.70
CA ASP A 89 2.08 -11.56 -10.14
C ASP A 89 0.86 -10.73 -10.55
N TYR A 90 -0.25 -10.87 -9.82
CA TYR A 90 -1.44 -10.05 -10.04
C TYR A 90 -1.16 -8.57 -9.74
N TYR A 91 -0.58 -8.24 -8.59
CA TYR A 91 -0.24 -6.84 -8.27
C TYR A 91 0.80 -6.27 -9.22
N GLU A 92 1.79 -7.06 -9.62
CA GLU A 92 2.76 -6.65 -10.63
C GLU A 92 2.08 -6.30 -11.95
N SER A 93 1.21 -7.19 -12.46
CA SER A 93 0.45 -6.93 -13.68
C SER A 93 -0.48 -5.70 -13.60
N LEU A 94 -1.06 -5.44 -12.42
CA LEU A 94 -1.88 -4.25 -12.18
C LEU A 94 -1.05 -2.97 -12.32
N VAL A 95 0.13 -2.94 -11.69
CA VAL A 95 1.03 -1.79 -11.77
C VAL A 95 1.51 -1.59 -13.20
N ASP A 96 1.88 -2.67 -13.89
CA ASP A 96 2.37 -2.59 -15.26
C ASP A 96 1.28 -2.05 -16.20
N ARG A 97 0.00 -2.44 -16.00
CA ARG A 97 -1.14 -1.90 -16.74
C ARG A 97 -1.43 -0.44 -16.40
N GLU A 98 -1.37 -0.04 -15.13
CA GLU A 98 -1.54 1.35 -14.71
C GLU A 98 -0.48 2.24 -15.37
N LEU A 99 0.79 1.82 -15.37
CA LEU A 99 1.88 2.53 -16.02
C LEU A 99 1.71 2.59 -17.55
N SER A 100 1.26 1.50 -18.18
CA SER A 100 0.99 1.49 -19.62
C SER A 100 -0.11 2.46 -20.03
N THR A 101 -1.15 2.62 -19.20
CA THR A 101 -2.27 3.53 -19.48
C THR A 101 -1.85 4.99 -19.32
N VAL A 102 -1.04 5.29 -18.30
CA VAL A 102 -0.50 6.64 -18.09
C VAL A 102 0.47 7.05 -19.21
N LEU A 103 1.24 6.11 -19.75
CA LEU A 103 2.15 6.39 -20.88
C LEU A 103 1.41 6.73 -22.18
N SER A 104 0.25 6.11 -22.44
CA SER A 104 -0.53 6.40 -23.66
C SER A 104 -1.23 7.76 -23.63
N ASP A 105 -1.63 8.24 -22.45
CA ASP A 105 -2.33 9.53 -22.31
C ASP A 105 -1.36 10.73 -22.43
N GLU A 106 -0.07 10.55 -22.11
CA GLU A 106 0.95 11.60 -22.27
C GLU A 106 1.49 11.75 -23.71
N GLU A 107 1.34 10.74 -24.57
CA GLU A 107 1.88 10.75 -25.95
C GLU A 107 0.96 11.40 -26.99
N ASN A 108 -0.29 11.72 -26.65
CA ASN A 108 -1.21 12.47 -27.51
C ASN A 108 -1.56 13.84 -26.91
N PRO A 109 -0.64 14.83 -26.96
CA PRO A 109 -1.06 16.20 -26.74
C PRO A 109 -1.97 16.60 -27.92
N THR A 110 -3.27 16.70 -27.67
CA THR A 110 -4.19 17.40 -28.56
C THR A 110 -3.66 18.83 -28.73
N TYR A 111 -3.08 19.09 -29.90
CA TYR A 111 -2.78 20.44 -30.39
C TYR A 111 -4.07 21.17 -30.79
#